data_AF-A0A3C1Y688-F1
#
_entry.id   AF-A0A3C1Y688-F1
#
_cell.length_a   1.000
_cell.length_b   1.000
_cell.length_c   1.000
_cell.angle_alpha   90.00
_cell.angle_beta   90.00
_cell.angle_gamma   90.00
#
_symmetry.space_group_name_H-M   'P 1'
#
loop_
_entity.id
_entity.type
_entity.pdbx_description
1 polymer ?
#
loop_
_entity_poly.entity_id
_entity_poly.type
_entity_poly.pdbx_seq_one_letter_code
_entity_poly.pdbx_strand_id
1 'polypeptide(L)'
;RLNYDGRGEYLGEFSGTDLVLVITRTGEYYTTNFDAANHYDDNILRIEKFRPGHIWTAILHDADQKYPYIKRFTFEPSVKKQRYLGENPASRLIVLSDAAGARFRIAFGGADSHREPLELDAAEFIAVKSFKAKGKRLTSFTLGEITELEPNPEVPAEIETEEPEETPAEAPAEPELSDDEVADDILGQGRLF
;
A
#
# COMPACT_ATOMS: atom_id res chain seq x y z
N ARG A 1 15.99 -20.44 6.41
CA ARG A 1 15.94 -21.41 5.29
C ARG A 1 14.64 -22.18 5.38
N LEU A 2 13.99 -22.50 4.25
CA LEU A 2 12.80 -23.35 4.26
C LEU A 2 13.20 -24.82 4.45
N ASN A 3 12.27 -25.62 4.98
CA ASN A 3 12.40 -27.06 5.12
C ASN A 3 11.02 -27.72 5.04
N TYR A 4 11.03 -29.04 4.86
CA TYR A 4 9.84 -29.89 4.83
C TYR A 4 9.82 -30.90 6.00
N ASP A 5 10.75 -30.76 6.95
CA ASP A 5 10.92 -31.71 8.07
C ASP A 5 10.14 -31.29 9.32
N GLY A 6 9.25 -30.29 9.20
CA GLY A 6 8.37 -29.82 10.26
C GLY A 6 9.09 -28.97 11.32
N ARG A 7 10.26 -28.41 11.00
CA ARG A 7 11.03 -27.58 11.94
C ARG A 7 10.81 -26.09 11.68
N GLY A 8 10.61 -25.34 12.75
CA GLY A 8 10.40 -23.90 12.68
C GLY A 8 8.92 -23.54 12.54
N GLU A 9 8.65 -22.39 11.92
CA GLU A 9 7.29 -21.86 11.74
C GLU A 9 6.64 -22.44 10.49
N TYR A 10 5.38 -22.83 10.61
CA TYR A 10 4.61 -23.38 9.49
C TYR A 10 4.11 -22.24 8.59
N LEU A 11 4.56 -22.25 7.33
CA LEU A 11 4.23 -21.19 6.35
C LEU A 11 2.98 -21.49 5.50
N GLY A 12 2.38 -22.66 5.68
CA GLY A 12 1.24 -23.14 4.89
C GLY A 12 1.60 -24.23 3.88
N GLU A 13 0.58 -24.71 3.18
CA GLU A 13 0.75 -25.67 2.08
C GLU A 13 1.01 -24.91 0.77
N PHE A 14 2.02 -25.37 0.03
CA PHE A 14 2.42 -24.78 -1.25
C PHE A 14 2.18 -25.77 -2.39
N SER A 15 1.67 -25.26 -3.50
CA SER A 15 1.42 -26.03 -4.72
C SER A 15 1.58 -25.16 -5.95
N GLY A 16 1.88 -25.77 -7.10
CA GLY A 16 1.88 -25.11 -8.40
C GLY A 16 2.69 -23.81 -8.43
N THR A 17 1.98 -22.69 -8.59
CA THR A 17 2.55 -21.33 -8.73
C THR A 17 2.50 -20.51 -7.44
N ASP A 18 2.26 -21.14 -6.29
CA ASP A 18 2.27 -20.46 -5.00
C ASP A 18 3.61 -19.77 -4.73
N LEU A 19 3.54 -18.60 -4.10
CA LEU A 19 4.71 -17.78 -3.77
C LEU A 19 4.85 -17.62 -2.26
N VAL A 20 6.08 -17.40 -1.81
CA VAL A 20 6.41 -16.99 -0.45
C VAL A 20 6.57 -15.47 -0.45
N LEU A 21 5.84 -14.78 0.41
CA LEU A 21 6.03 -13.36 0.70
C LEU A 21 7.09 -13.21 1.80
N VAL A 22 8.09 -12.37 1.54
CA VAL A 22 9.09 -11.99 2.54
C VAL A 22 8.99 -10.49 2.76
N ILE A 23 8.78 -10.08 4.01
CA ILE A 23 8.75 -8.70 4.47
C ILE A 23 9.93 -8.49 5.40
N THR A 24 10.69 -7.43 5.18
CA THR A 24 11.90 -7.11 5.96
C THR A 24 11.64 -5.97 6.94
N ARG A 25 12.44 -5.92 8.01
CA ARG A 25 12.42 -4.84 9.02
C ARG A 25 12.83 -3.47 8.45
N THR A 26 13.47 -3.44 7.27
CA THR A 26 13.88 -2.22 6.56
C THR A 26 12.76 -1.61 5.71
N GLY A 27 11.59 -2.25 5.66
CA GLY A 27 10.45 -1.78 4.88
C GLY A 27 10.45 -2.21 3.42
N GLU A 28 11.27 -3.22 3.09
CA GLU A 28 11.28 -3.86 1.79
C GLU A 28 10.48 -5.16 1.83
N TYR A 29 9.96 -5.57 0.69
CA TYR A 29 9.32 -6.85 0.49
C TYR A 29 9.71 -7.44 -0.87
N TYR A 30 9.58 -8.75 -1.00
CA TYR A 30 9.73 -9.48 -2.24
C TYR A 30 9.03 -10.83 -2.13
N THR A 31 8.85 -11.49 -3.28
CA THR A 31 8.30 -12.84 -3.35
C THR A 31 9.30 -13.81 -3.95
N THR A 32 9.32 -15.04 -3.44
CA THR A 32 10.11 -16.15 -4.00
C THR A 32 9.20 -17.34 -4.31
N ASN A 33 9.71 -18.33 -5.05
CA ASN A 33 9.12 -19.68 -5.01
C ASN A 33 9.33 -20.30 -3.60
N PHE A 34 8.84 -21.53 -3.41
CA PHE A 34 8.94 -22.26 -2.14
C PHE A 34 10.10 -23.29 -2.12
N ASP A 35 11.15 -23.10 -2.93
CA ASP A 35 12.30 -24.01 -2.95
C ASP A 35 13.09 -23.94 -1.62
N ALA A 36 13.43 -25.11 -1.06
CA ALA A 36 14.22 -25.22 0.17
C ALA A 36 15.66 -24.67 0.05
N ALA A 37 16.18 -24.58 -1.17
CA ALA A 37 17.48 -23.97 -1.46
C ALA A 37 17.47 -22.44 -1.31
N ASN A 38 16.29 -21.80 -1.21
CA ASN A 38 16.21 -20.35 -1.07
C ASN A 38 16.92 -19.84 0.19
N HIS A 39 17.70 -18.79 0.00
CA HIS A 39 18.35 -18.05 1.06
C HIS A 39 17.57 -16.78 1.36
N TYR A 40 17.34 -16.52 2.64
CA TYR A 40 16.70 -15.31 3.10
C TYR A 40 17.63 -14.56 4.05
N ASP A 41 17.52 -13.24 4.05
CA ASP A 41 18.29 -12.37 4.92
C ASP A 41 17.82 -12.52 6.38
N ASP A 42 18.68 -12.19 7.35
CA ASP A 42 18.35 -12.30 8.78
C ASP A 42 17.40 -11.18 9.28
N ASN A 43 17.12 -10.19 8.42
CA ASN A 43 16.32 -9.01 8.75
C ASN A 43 14.82 -9.19 8.45
N ILE A 44 14.32 -10.42 8.42
CA ILE A 44 12.90 -10.73 8.19
C ILE A 44 12.06 -10.16 9.34
N LEU A 45 11.03 -9.42 8.94
CA LEU A 45 9.91 -9.03 9.79
C LEU A 45 8.83 -10.11 9.76
N ARG A 46 8.46 -10.58 8.57
CA ARG A 46 7.43 -11.61 8.36
C ARG A 46 7.76 -12.41 7.11
N ILE A 47 7.54 -13.71 7.17
CA ILE A 47 7.64 -14.63 6.03
C ILE A 47 6.40 -15.52 6.05
N GLU A 48 5.69 -15.60 4.94
CA GLU A 48 4.44 -16.38 4.85
C GLU A 48 4.11 -16.75 3.40
N LYS A 49 3.10 -17.62 3.20
CA LYS A 49 2.49 -17.80 1.88
C LYS A 49 1.91 -16.48 1.38
N PHE A 50 2.25 -16.08 0.16
CA PHE A 50 1.70 -14.89 -0.48
C PHE A 50 0.21 -15.08 -0.74
N ARG A 51 -0.59 -14.14 -0.25
CA ARG A 51 -2.04 -14.07 -0.45
C ARG A 51 -2.35 -12.91 -1.42
N PRO A 52 -2.62 -13.18 -2.71
CA PRO A 52 -2.98 -12.14 -3.67
C PRO A 52 -4.20 -11.36 -3.20
N GLY A 53 -4.22 -10.03 -3.40
CA GLY A 53 -5.37 -9.19 -3.03
C GLY A 53 -5.57 -8.97 -1.52
N HIS A 54 -4.77 -9.60 -0.66
CA HIS A 54 -4.90 -9.45 0.79
C HIS A 54 -4.52 -8.02 1.24
N ILE A 55 -5.40 -7.39 2.02
CA ILE A 55 -5.25 -6.01 2.46
C ILE A 55 -4.38 -5.93 3.71
N TRP A 56 -3.33 -5.13 3.62
CA TRP A 56 -2.44 -4.78 4.72
C TRP A 56 -2.67 -3.34 5.15
N THR A 57 -2.50 -3.08 6.43
CA THR A 57 -2.47 -1.73 7.00
C THR A 57 -1.10 -1.44 7.59
N ALA A 58 -0.43 -0.39 7.12
CA ALA A 58 0.82 0.08 7.69
C ALA A 58 0.64 1.46 8.32
N ILE A 59 1.11 1.60 9.56
CA ILE A 59 1.40 2.89 10.18
C ILE A 59 2.92 3.07 10.16
N LEU A 60 3.37 4.21 9.63
CA LEU A 60 4.79 4.47 9.39
C LEU A 60 5.15 5.92 9.71
N HIS A 61 6.41 6.14 10.08
CA HIS A 61 6.99 7.47 10.11
C HIS A 61 7.56 7.79 8.73
N ASP A 62 6.97 8.77 8.05
CA ASP A 62 7.45 9.26 6.76
C ASP A 62 8.54 10.31 7.01
N ALA A 63 9.78 10.01 6.62
CA ALA A 63 10.92 10.87 6.90
C ALA A 63 10.91 12.19 6.11
N ASP A 64 10.27 12.23 4.94
CA ASP A 64 10.15 13.46 4.15
C ASP A 64 9.14 14.42 4.77
N GLN A 65 8.06 13.87 5.34
CA GLN A 65 7.01 14.66 5.97
C GLN A 65 7.23 14.94 7.46
N LYS A 66 8.03 14.11 8.13
CA LYS A 66 8.29 14.18 9.58
C LYS A 66 7.03 13.96 10.45
N TYR A 67 6.01 13.33 9.90
CA TYR A 67 4.76 12.99 10.61
C TYR A 67 4.41 11.52 10.41
N PRO A 68 3.66 10.91 11.34
CA PRO A 68 3.10 9.56 11.15
C PRO A 68 2.04 9.54 10.04
N TYR A 69 2.09 8.52 9.20
CA TYR A 69 1.14 8.24 8.13
C TYR A 69 0.57 6.84 8.28
N ILE A 70 -0.67 6.66 7.83
CA ILE A 70 -1.33 5.36 7.72
C ILE A 70 -1.69 5.10 6.26
N LYS A 71 -1.55 3.86 5.82
CA LYS A 71 -2.02 3.43 4.51
C LYS A 71 -2.51 1.99 4.49
N ARG A 72 -3.47 1.74 3.62
CA ARG A 72 -3.99 0.41 3.27
C ARG A 72 -3.56 0.05 1.86
N PHE A 73 -3.08 -1.16 1.64
CA PHE A 73 -2.56 -1.61 0.34
C PHE A 73 -2.53 -3.13 0.24
N THR A 74 -2.33 -3.64 -0.97
CA THR A 74 -2.03 -5.04 -1.24
C THR A 74 -0.57 -5.14 -1.71
N PHE A 75 0.12 -6.23 -1.36
CA PHE A 75 1.43 -6.51 -1.94
C PHE A 75 1.26 -7.09 -3.35
N GLU A 76 2.13 -6.67 -4.26
CA GLU A 76 2.19 -7.21 -5.63
C GLU A 76 3.37 -8.17 -5.77
N PRO A 77 3.24 -9.30 -6.47
CA PRO A 77 4.34 -10.27 -6.61
C PRO A 77 5.54 -9.63 -7.30
N SER A 78 6.74 -9.78 -6.71
CA SER A 78 7.97 -9.26 -7.28
C SER A 78 9.19 -10.02 -6.78
N VAL A 79 9.97 -10.58 -7.71
CA VAL A 79 11.27 -11.19 -7.40
C VAL A 79 12.33 -10.16 -7.01
N LYS A 80 12.14 -8.89 -7.39
CA LYS A 80 13.02 -7.78 -7.00
C LYS A 80 12.51 -7.20 -5.69
N LYS A 81 13.43 -6.82 -4.80
CA LYS A 81 13.08 -6.06 -3.59
C LYS A 81 12.33 -4.78 -3.98
N GLN A 82 11.16 -4.59 -3.40
CA GLN A 82 10.34 -3.41 -3.53
C GLN A 82 10.17 -2.78 -2.15
N ARG A 83 10.02 -1.46 -2.08
CA ARG A 83 9.88 -0.74 -0.81
C ARG A 83 8.45 -0.23 -0.64
N TYR A 84 7.83 -0.57 0.49
CA TYR A 84 6.45 -0.18 0.80
C TYR A 84 6.38 0.93 1.85
N LEU A 85 7.50 1.47 2.35
CA LEU A 85 7.53 2.61 3.29
C LEU A 85 7.83 3.96 2.60
N GLY A 86 7.71 4.01 1.27
CA GLY A 86 8.14 5.14 0.45
C GLY A 86 9.60 5.02 0.00
N GLU A 87 10.12 6.07 -0.63
CA GLU A 87 11.45 6.06 -1.25
C GLU A 87 12.58 6.47 -0.27
N ASN A 88 12.29 7.33 0.71
CA ASN A 88 13.30 7.80 1.65
C ASN A 88 13.74 6.69 2.64
N PRO A 89 15.00 6.23 2.62
CA PRO A 89 15.49 5.12 3.45
C PRO A 89 15.40 5.37 4.97
N ALA A 90 15.21 6.63 5.39
CA ALA A 90 14.98 7.00 6.78
C ALA A 90 13.53 6.78 7.24
N SER A 91 12.57 6.56 6.33
CA SER A 91 11.21 6.17 6.72
C SER A 91 11.22 4.82 7.44
N ARG A 92 10.41 4.71 8.50
CA ARG A 92 10.39 3.56 9.40
C ARG A 92 8.97 3.07 9.61
N LEU A 93 8.81 1.75 9.63
CA LEU A 93 7.57 1.10 10.01
C LEU A 93 7.35 1.30 11.50
N ILE A 94 6.11 1.57 11.90
CA ILE A 94 5.68 1.59 13.29
C ILE A 94 4.82 0.35 13.57
N VAL A 95 3.80 0.11 12.75
CA VAL A 95 2.93 -1.07 12.83
C VAL A 95 2.61 -1.58 11.43
N LEU A 96 2.62 -2.89 11.25
CA LEU A 96 2.10 -3.57 10.06
C LEU A 96 1.08 -4.62 10.52
N SER A 97 -0.17 -4.47 10.08
CA SER A 97 -1.27 -5.38 10.37
C SER A 97 -1.77 -6.02 9.08
N ASP A 98 -2.09 -7.31 9.15
CA ASP A 98 -2.77 -8.08 8.11
C ASP A 98 -4.26 -8.29 8.44
N ALA A 99 -4.79 -7.62 9.47
CA ALA A 99 -6.21 -7.57 9.72
C ALA A 99 -6.88 -6.58 8.75
N ALA A 100 -7.85 -7.06 7.99
CA ALA A 100 -8.52 -6.24 6.98
C ALA A 100 -9.33 -5.08 7.57
N GLY A 101 -10.00 -5.36 8.68
CA GLY A 101 -10.67 -4.39 9.55
C GLY A 101 -9.76 -3.87 10.66
N ALA A 102 -8.47 -3.65 10.38
CA ALA A 102 -7.51 -3.20 11.38
C ALA A 102 -8.02 -1.95 12.13
N ARG A 103 -8.01 -2.03 13.46
CA ARG A 103 -8.38 -0.93 14.36
C ARG A 103 -7.21 -0.63 15.28
N PHE A 104 -7.00 0.66 15.56
CA PHE A 104 -5.87 1.09 16.39
C PHE A 104 -6.31 2.07 17.44
N ARG A 105 -5.74 1.94 18.63
CA ARG A 105 -5.73 2.95 19.69
C ARG A 105 -4.37 3.61 19.72
N ILE A 106 -4.33 4.93 19.59
CA ILE A 106 -3.11 5.74 19.53
C ILE A 106 -3.07 6.64 20.75
N ALA A 107 -2.17 6.34 21.67
CA ALA A 107 -1.82 7.24 22.75
C ALA A 107 -0.75 8.23 22.26
N PHE A 108 -0.88 9.49 22.66
CA PHE A 108 0.08 10.53 22.32
C PHE A 108 1.23 10.56 23.34
N GLY A 109 2.39 11.02 22.88
CA GLY A 109 3.63 11.09 23.67
C GLY A 109 4.11 12.51 23.88
N GLY A 110 5.22 12.66 24.63
CA GLY A 110 5.89 13.95 24.82
C GLY A 110 4.96 15.04 25.38
N ALA A 111 4.99 16.23 24.78
CA ALA A 111 4.14 17.35 25.16
C ALA A 111 2.64 17.08 24.93
N ASP A 112 2.30 16.14 24.05
CA ASP A 112 0.93 15.77 23.71
C ASP A 112 0.38 14.62 24.58
N SER A 113 1.15 14.09 25.52
CA SER A 113 0.78 12.93 26.36
C SER A 113 -0.47 13.10 27.23
N HIS A 114 -0.89 14.35 27.47
CA HIS A 114 -2.10 14.69 28.21
C HIS A 114 -3.39 14.55 27.38
N ARG A 115 -3.28 14.34 26.07
CA ARG A 115 -4.42 14.21 25.17
C ARG A 115 -5.08 12.83 25.29
N GLU A 116 -6.38 12.78 25.06
CA GLU A 116 -7.10 11.52 24.99
C GLU A 116 -6.61 10.66 23.81
N PRO A 117 -6.48 9.34 23.99
CA PRO A 117 -6.10 8.45 22.89
C PRO A 117 -7.08 8.49 21.73
N LEU A 118 -6.54 8.45 20.51
CA LEU A 118 -7.34 8.36 19.29
C LEU A 118 -7.59 6.89 18.96
N GLU A 119 -8.85 6.49 18.90
CA GLU A 119 -9.25 5.20 18.30
C GLU A 119 -9.68 5.43 16.85
N LEU A 120 -9.22 4.58 15.94
CA LEU A 120 -9.61 4.65 14.53
C LEU A 120 -9.81 3.26 13.91
N ASP A 121 -10.78 3.19 13.01
CA ASP A 121 -10.94 2.11 12.05
C ASP A 121 -10.18 2.47 10.76
N ALA A 122 -9.22 1.61 10.36
CA ALA A 122 -8.37 1.91 9.22
C ALA A 122 -9.17 1.91 7.90
N ALA A 123 -10.21 1.08 7.80
CA ALA A 123 -11.02 0.97 6.60
C ALA A 123 -11.87 2.22 6.36
N GLU A 124 -12.41 2.80 7.44
CA GLU A 124 -13.11 4.09 7.41
C GLU A 124 -12.15 5.27 7.21
N PHE A 125 -10.93 5.18 7.78
CA PHE A 125 -9.98 6.29 7.76
C PHE A 125 -9.32 6.50 6.39
N ILE A 126 -9.01 5.42 5.67
CA ILE A 126 -8.36 5.46 4.36
C ILE A 126 -8.79 4.28 3.46
N ALA A 127 -9.10 4.57 2.20
CA ALA A 127 -9.31 3.53 1.18
C ALA A 127 -8.02 2.77 0.86
N VAL A 128 -8.14 1.58 0.28
CA VAL A 128 -7.00 0.82 -0.24
C VAL A 128 -6.34 1.61 -1.37
N LYS A 129 -5.01 1.68 -1.34
CA LYS A 129 -4.16 2.34 -2.35
C LYS A 129 -3.06 1.38 -2.81
N SER A 130 -2.27 1.79 -3.79
CA SER A 130 -1.04 1.07 -4.16
C SER A 130 -0.06 1.02 -2.99
N PHE A 131 0.74 -0.04 -2.90
CA PHE A 131 1.83 -0.15 -1.91
C PHE A 131 2.87 0.98 -2.04
N LYS A 132 2.97 1.64 -3.22
CA LYS A 132 3.86 2.80 -3.43
C LYS A 132 3.24 4.11 -2.95
N ALA A 133 1.92 4.15 -2.73
CA ALA A 133 1.27 5.34 -2.26
C ALA A 133 1.75 5.71 -0.85
N LYS A 134 1.75 7.00 -0.58
CA LYS A 134 2.18 7.57 0.69
C LYS A 134 1.20 7.31 1.84
N GLY A 135 -0.09 7.31 1.54
CA GLY A 135 -1.16 7.22 2.54
C GLY A 135 -1.70 8.56 3.00
N LYS A 136 -2.40 8.53 4.14
CA LYS A 136 -3.02 9.69 4.80
C LYS A 136 -2.27 10.00 6.08
N ARG A 137 -2.09 11.30 6.37
CA ARG A 137 -1.46 11.73 7.63
C ARG A 137 -2.32 11.25 8.78
N LEU A 138 -1.70 10.54 9.71
CA LEU A 138 -2.39 9.96 10.86
C LEU A 138 -2.67 11.03 11.92
N THR A 139 -1.64 11.81 12.27
CA THR A 139 -1.73 12.89 13.24
C THR A 139 -0.57 13.88 13.05
N SER A 140 -0.72 15.11 13.54
CA SER A 140 0.38 16.07 13.69
C SER A 140 1.00 16.05 15.09
N PHE A 141 0.40 15.33 16.03
CA PHE A 141 0.87 15.24 17.41
C PHE A 141 1.99 14.22 17.56
N THR A 142 2.74 14.34 18.65
CA THR A 142 3.80 13.39 18.98
C THR A 142 3.18 12.02 19.27
N LEU A 143 3.57 11.01 18.50
CA LEU A 143 3.11 9.64 18.70
C LEU A 143 3.75 9.06 19.98
N GLY A 144 2.94 8.42 20.82
CA GLY A 144 3.40 7.66 21.98
C GLY A 144 3.34 6.17 21.67
N GLU A 145 2.25 5.54 22.10
CA GLU A 145 2.00 4.10 21.94
C GLU A 145 0.89 3.85 20.93
N ILE A 146 1.05 2.80 20.12
CA ILE A 146 -0.01 2.29 19.24
C ILE A 146 -0.33 0.87 19.68
N THR A 147 -1.61 0.64 19.98
CA THR A 147 -2.15 -0.67 20.30
C THR A 147 -3.12 -1.08 19.21
N GLU A 148 -2.90 -2.25 18.62
CA GLU A 148 -3.89 -2.86 17.73
C GLU A 148 -5.07 -3.38 18.57
N LEU A 149 -6.28 -3.01 18.16
CA LEU A 149 -7.53 -3.40 18.80
C LEU A 149 -8.14 -4.60 18.08
N GLU A 150 -9.23 -5.14 18.63
CA GLU A 150 -10.02 -6.13 17.93
C GLU A 150 -10.49 -5.60 16.56
N PRO A 151 -10.19 -6.33 15.48
CA PRO A 151 -10.50 -5.86 14.13
C PRO A 151 -12.01 -5.85 13.88
N ASN A 152 -12.44 -4.97 12.99
CA ASN A 152 -13.82 -4.92 12.54
C ASN A 152 -14.13 -6.14 11.66
N PRO A 153 -15.04 -7.04 12.07
CA PRO A 153 -15.34 -8.28 11.35
C PRO A 153 -16.12 -8.06 10.06
N GLU A 154 -16.72 -6.88 9.86
CA GLU A 154 -17.52 -6.57 8.68
C GLU A 154 -16.67 -6.22 7.45
N VAL A 155 -15.36 -5.99 7.64
CA VAL A 155 -14.46 -5.62 6.55
C VAL A 155 -13.92 -6.87 5.84
N PRO A 156 -14.17 -7.04 4.53
CA PRO A 156 -13.68 -8.20 3.78
C PRO A 156 -12.15 -8.21 3.69
N ALA A 157 -11.56 -9.41 3.74
CA ALA A 157 -10.12 -9.61 3.86
C ALA A 157 -9.31 -9.45 2.58
N GLU A 158 -9.98 -9.51 1.44
CA GLU A 158 -9.40 -9.48 0.12
C GLU A 158 -10.26 -8.56 -0.75
N ILE A 159 -9.60 -7.82 -1.64
CA ILE A 159 -10.29 -7.21 -2.77
C ILE A 159 -10.38 -8.28 -3.85
N GLU A 160 -11.59 -8.59 -4.32
CA GLU A 160 -11.77 -9.36 -5.56
C GLU A 160 -11.01 -8.61 -6.66
N THR A 161 -9.95 -9.24 -7.17
CA THR A 161 -9.23 -8.72 -8.33
C THR A 161 -10.13 -8.90 -9.55
N GLU A 162 -11.05 -7.97 -9.77
CA GLU A 162 -11.49 -7.69 -11.13
C GLU A 162 -10.25 -7.19 -11.87
N GLU A 163 -9.91 -7.85 -12.97
CA GLU A 163 -8.95 -7.33 -13.94
C GLU A 163 -9.29 -5.86 -14.19
N PRO A 164 -8.30 -4.95 -14.27
CA PRO A 164 -8.62 -3.56 -14.53
C PRO A 164 -9.35 -3.49 -15.87
N GLU A 165 -10.65 -3.21 -15.80
CA GLU A 165 -11.40 -2.76 -16.95
C GLU A 165 -10.65 -1.52 -17.45
N GLU A 166 -10.00 -1.64 -18.61
CA GLU A 166 -9.40 -0.52 -19.30
C GLU A 166 -10.53 0.46 -19.59
N THR A 167 -10.78 1.39 -18.69
CA THR A 167 -11.57 2.58 -19.02
C THR A 167 -10.78 3.30 -20.11
N PRO A 168 -11.33 3.47 -21.32
CA PRO A 168 -10.68 4.24 -22.35
C PRO A 168 -10.47 5.65 -21.78
N ALA A 169 -9.23 6.14 -21.88
CA ALA A 169 -8.93 7.53 -21.66
C ALA A 169 -9.82 8.36 -22.62
N GLU A 170 -10.86 8.97 -22.08
CA GLU A 170 -11.64 9.97 -22.79
C GLU A 170 -10.71 11.15 -23.06
N ALA A 171 -10.44 11.35 -24.35
CA ALA A 171 -9.69 12.43 -24.95
C ALA A 171 -10.43 13.78 -24.83
N PRO A 172 -9.97 14.84 -25.51
CA PRO A 172 -8.66 15.49 -25.48
C PRO A 172 -8.79 16.89 -24.82
N ALA A 173 -7.65 17.52 -24.52
CA ALA A 173 -7.61 18.94 -24.18
C ALA A 173 -8.20 19.77 -25.32
N GLU A 174 -9.23 20.57 -25.03
CA GLU A 174 -9.68 21.64 -25.90
C GLU A 174 -8.54 22.65 -26.09
N PRO A 175 -8.09 22.94 -27.34
CA PRO A 175 -7.24 24.09 -27.57
C PRO A 175 -8.11 25.35 -27.55
N GLU A 176 -7.79 26.28 -26.64
CA GLU A 176 -8.36 27.63 -26.67
C GLU A 176 -7.95 28.30 -27.99
N LEU A 177 -8.90 28.42 -28.91
CA LEU A 177 -8.79 29.25 -30.10
C LEU A 177 -9.21 30.68 -29.74
N SER A 178 -8.27 31.60 -29.90
CA SER A 178 -8.40 33.04 -29.70
C SER A 178 -9.30 33.71 -30.75
N ASP A 179 -10.01 34.75 -30.29
CA ASP A 179 -11.10 35.53 -30.90
C ASP A 179 -10.79 36.37 -32.18
N ASP A 180 -9.89 35.95 -33.09
CA ASP A 180 -9.44 36.84 -34.20
C ASP A 180 -9.61 36.33 -35.65
N GLU A 181 -10.32 35.23 -35.93
CA GLU A 181 -10.51 34.76 -37.33
C GLU A 181 -11.96 34.39 -37.71
N VAL A 182 -12.97 35.07 -37.16
CA VAL A 182 -14.40 34.90 -37.53
C VAL A 182 -14.79 35.68 -38.80
N ALA A 183 -13.87 35.82 -39.76
CA ALA A 183 -14.11 36.61 -40.96
C ALA A 183 -13.45 36.02 -42.21
N ASP A 184 -13.85 34.82 -42.66
CA ASP A 184 -13.82 34.49 -44.11
C ASP A 184 -14.51 33.16 -44.48
N ASP A 185 -15.78 32.95 -44.09
CA ASP A 185 -16.59 31.84 -44.67
C ASP A 185 -17.98 32.27 -45.14
N ILE A 186 -18.09 33.56 -45.50
CA ILE A 186 -19.14 34.07 -46.40
C ILE A 186 -18.42 34.44 -47.67
N LEU A 187 -18.16 33.47 -48.55
CA LEU A 187 -18.13 33.59 -50.02
C LEU A 187 -17.52 32.31 -50.57
N GLY A 188 -18.37 31.28 -50.67
CA GLY A 188 -18.01 30.01 -51.30
C GLY A 188 -17.33 30.22 -52.65
N GLN A 189 -16.20 29.53 -52.82
CA GLN A 189 -15.65 29.18 -54.12
C GLN A 189 -14.69 28.01 -53.93
N GLY A 190 -15.09 26.85 -54.44
CA GLY A 190 -14.22 25.70 -54.56
C GLY A 190 -13.11 25.94 -55.57
N ARG A 191 -12.00 25.24 -55.40
CA ARG A 191 -11.09 24.91 -56.49
C ARG A 191 -10.39 23.59 -56.23
N LEU A 192 -10.63 22.67 -57.17
CA LEU A 192 -9.70 21.59 -57.54
C LEU A 192 -8.44 22.24 -58.12
N PHE A 193 -7.26 21.98 -57.56
CA PHE A 193 -6.28 20.95 -57.94
C PHE A 193 -5.25 20.83 -56.83
#